data_AF-B2HF21-F1
#
_entry.id   AF-B2HF21-F1
#
_cell.length_a   1.000
_cell.length_b   1.000
_cell.length_c   1.000
_cell.angle_alpha   90.00
_cell.angle_beta   90.00
_cell.angle_gamma   90.00
#
_symmetry.space_group_name_H-M   'P 1'
#
loop_
_entity.id
_entity.type
_entity.pdbx_description
1 polymer ?
#
loop_
_entity_poly.entity_id
_entity_poly.type
_entity_poly.pdbx_seq_one_letter_code
_entity_poly.pdbx_strand_id
1 'polypeptide(L)'
;MSQIMYNYPAMLAHAGDMSGYAGSLHGLGADIAAEQAALSNAWQGDTGVTYQGWQTQWNQAMEDLVRAYQSMASTHESNTLAMSARDQAEAAKWGA
;
A
#
# COMPACT_ATOMS: atom_id res chain seq x y z
N MET A 1 -1.26 -14.37 32.76
CA MET A 1 -1.06 -14.48 31.29
C MET A 1 -2.09 -13.57 30.64
N SER A 2 -1.69 -12.44 30.04
CA SER A 2 -2.64 -11.63 29.27
C SER A 2 -2.98 -12.40 28.00
N GLN A 3 -4.25 -12.77 27.84
CA GLN A 3 -4.74 -13.40 26.64
C GLN A 3 -4.48 -12.45 25.46
N ILE A 4 -3.78 -12.92 24.41
CA ILE A 4 -3.69 -12.16 23.16
C ILE A 4 -5.10 -12.11 22.60
N MET A 5 -5.72 -10.93 22.65
CA MET A 5 -7.08 -10.72 22.16
C MET A 5 -6.98 -10.19 20.73
N TYR A 6 -7.26 -11.04 19.75
CA TYR A 6 -7.27 -10.63 18.34
C TYR A 6 -8.52 -9.81 18.05
N ASN A 7 -8.35 -8.52 17.78
CA ASN A 7 -9.44 -7.63 17.38
C ASN A 7 -9.62 -7.66 15.85
N TYR A 8 -10.28 -8.71 15.35
CA TYR A 8 -10.50 -8.91 13.91
C TYR A 8 -11.14 -7.70 13.21
N PRO A 9 -12.18 -7.05 13.77
CA PRO A 9 -12.74 -5.83 13.17
C PRO A 9 -11.72 -4.70 13.01
N ALA A 10 -10.90 -4.44 14.04
CA ALA A 10 -9.87 -3.39 13.95
C ALA A 10 -8.76 -3.74 12.96
N MET A 11 -8.37 -5.02 12.86
CA MET A 11 -7.37 -5.47 11.88
C MET A 11 -7.89 -5.35 10.44
N LEU A 12 -9.17 -5.65 10.19
CA LEU A 12 -9.78 -5.42 8.88
C LEU A 12 -9.91 -3.93 8.56
N ALA A 13 -10.29 -3.10 9.53
CA ALA A 13 -10.30 -1.64 9.37
C ALA A 13 -8.90 -1.13 8.99
N HIS A 14 -7.86 -1.64 9.65
CA HIS A 14 -6.48 -1.28 9.33
C HIS A 14 -6.08 -1.67 7.90
N ALA A 15 -6.50 -2.84 7.39
CA ALA A 15 -6.28 -3.22 6.00
C ALA A 15 -6.97 -2.26 5.01
N GLY A 16 -8.17 -1.77 5.37
CA GLY A 16 -8.88 -0.71 4.65
C GLY A 16 -8.10 0.61 4.63
N ASP A 17 -7.59 1.04 5.79
CA ASP A 17 -6.76 2.25 5.90
C ASP A 17 -5.49 2.14 5.05
N MET A 18 -4.84 0.98 5.07
CA MET A 18 -3.70 0.68 4.19
C MET A 18 -4.07 0.87 2.72
N SER A 19 -5.20 0.31 2.28
CA SER A 19 -5.67 0.49 0.90
C SER A 19 -5.90 1.97 0.57
N GLY A 20 -6.39 2.76 1.53
CA GLY A 20 -6.50 4.22 1.42
C GLY A 20 -5.14 4.91 1.25
N TYR A 21 -4.13 4.53 2.03
CA TYR A 21 -2.78 5.09 1.92
C TYR A 21 -2.12 4.81 0.57
N ALA A 22 -2.38 3.65 -0.06
CA ALA A 22 -1.90 3.40 -1.42
C ALA A 22 -2.46 4.43 -2.43
N GLY A 23 -3.73 4.82 -2.28
CA GLY A 23 -4.35 5.88 -3.07
C GLY A 23 -3.70 7.25 -2.82
N SER A 24 -3.41 7.58 -1.56
CA SER A 24 -2.70 8.81 -1.20
C SER A 24 -1.28 8.87 -1.79
N LEU A 25 -0.54 7.75 -1.75
CA LEU A 25 0.78 7.65 -2.38
C LEU A 25 0.71 7.88 -3.88
N HIS A 26 -0.27 7.28 -4.55
CA HIS A 26 -0.48 7.47 -5.99
C HIS A 26 -0.80 8.94 -6.32
N GLY A 27 -1.69 9.57 -5.56
CA GLY A 27 -2.05 10.99 -5.75
C GLY A 27 -0.84 11.92 -5.58
N LEU A 28 -0.11 11.78 -4.47
CA LEU A 28 1.12 12.54 -4.23
C LEU A 28 2.16 12.33 -5.34
N GLY A 29 2.29 11.10 -5.82
CA GLY A 29 3.20 10.77 -6.92
C GLY A 29 2.84 11.49 -8.23
N ALA A 30 1.54 11.61 -8.52
CA ALA A 30 1.03 12.33 -9.67
C ALA A 30 1.26 13.85 -9.55
N ASP A 31 1.06 14.42 -8.36
CA ASP A 31 1.30 15.84 -8.10
C ASP A 31 2.77 16.20 -8.32
N ILE A 32 3.71 15.39 -7.79
CA ILE A 32 5.15 15.57 -8.02
C ILE A 32 5.47 15.49 -9.51
N ALA A 33 4.91 14.51 -10.23
CA ALA A 33 5.13 14.38 -11.68
C ALA A 33 4.68 15.63 -12.44
N ALA A 34 3.53 16.21 -12.06
CA ALA A 34 2.99 17.41 -12.67
C ALA A 34 3.87 18.65 -12.37
N GLU A 35 4.33 18.82 -11.14
CA GLU A 35 5.23 19.92 -10.76
C GLU A 35 6.56 19.86 -11.53
N GLN A 36 7.17 18.68 -11.61
CA GLN A 36 8.42 18.49 -12.34
C GLN A 36 8.24 18.69 -13.85
N ALA A 37 7.06 18.35 -14.41
CA ALA A 37 6.73 18.64 -15.80
C ALA A 37 6.71 20.14 -16.09
N ALA A 38 6.12 20.94 -15.20
CA ALA A 38 6.10 22.39 -15.33
C ALA A 38 7.51 23.02 -15.29
N LEU A 39 8.44 22.39 -14.57
CA LEU A 39 9.83 22.83 -14.43
C LEU A 39 10.79 22.21 -15.45
N SER A 40 10.29 21.44 -16.42
CA SER A 40 11.12 20.72 -17.41
C SER A 40 12.08 21.60 -18.20
N ASN A 41 11.74 22.87 -18.45
CA ASN A 41 12.62 23.83 -19.14
C ASN A 41 13.85 24.23 -18.31
N ALA A 42 13.79 24.10 -16.99
CA ALA A 42 14.91 24.37 -16.08
C ALA A 42 15.78 23.12 -15.85
N TRP A 43 15.45 21.99 -16.49
CA TRP A 43 16.15 20.73 -16.32
C TRP A 43 17.54 20.78 -16.95
N GLN A 44 18.56 21.02 -16.13
CA GLN A 44 19.95 20.98 -16.55
C GLN A 44 20.45 19.54 -16.39
N GLY A 45 20.68 18.85 -17.51
CA GLY A 45 21.02 17.43 -17.59
C GLY A 45 22.39 17.03 -17.02
N ASP A 46 23.07 17.90 -16.27
CA ASP A 46 24.43 17.67 -15.76
C ASP A 46 24.51 16.53 -14.72
N THR A 47 23.37 16.03 -14.22
CA THR A 47 23.28 14.86 -13.31
C THR A 47 22.94 13.53 -14.00
N GLY A 48 22.91 13.48 -15.35
CA GLY A 48 22.91 12.23 -16.12
C GLY A 48 21.53 11.64 -16.47
N VAL A 49 20.43 12.28 -16.07
CA VAL A 49 19.07 11.88 -16.47
C VAL A 49 18.35 13.06 -17.13
N THR A 50 17.85 12.88 -18.35
CA THR A 50 16.98 13.86 -19.01
C THR A 50 15.61 13.88 -18.33
N TYR A 51 14.86 14.98 -18.45
CA TYR A 51 13.49 15.03 -17.93
C TYR A 51 12.63 13.83 -18.39
N GLN A 52 12.73 13.44 -19.67
CA GLN A 52 12.00 12.28 -20.21
C GLN A 52 12.45 10.96 -19.58
N GLY A 53 13.76 10.81 -19.34
CA GLY A 53 14.31 9.64 -18.64
C GLY A 53 13.84 9.58 -17.19
N TRP A 54 13.78 10.74 -16.51
CA TRP A 54 13.27 10.85 -15.15
C TRP A 54 11.78 10.53 -15.09
N GLN A 55 10.96 11.09 -15.99
CA GLN A 55 9.51 10.86 -16.02
C GLN A 55 9.19 9.37 -16.18
N THR A 56 9.92 8.68 -17.06
CA THR A 56 9.76 7.23 -17.27
C THR A 56 10.11 6.44 -16.00
N GLN A 57 11.25 6.76 -15.38
CA GLN A 57 11.68 6.09 -14.14
C GLN A 57 10.72 6.37 -12.98
N TRP A 58 10.23 7.60 -12.87
CA TRP A 58 9.28 8.01 -11.84
C TRP A 58 7.97 7.25 -11.94
N ASN A 59 7.39 7.19 -13.14
CA ASN A 59 6.14 6.47 -13.35
C ASN A 59 6.28 4.99 -13.00
N GLN A 60 7.37 4.35 -13.44
CA GLN A 60 7.64 2.95 -13.11
C GLN A 60 7.80 2.74 -11.60
N ALA A 61 8.60 3.56 -10.93
CA ALA A 61 8.84 3.46 -9.50
C ALA A 61 7.56 3.68 -8.69
N MET A 62 6.71 4.63 -9.09
CA MET A 62 5.43 4.89 -8.44
C MET A 62 4.44 3.74 -8.63
N GLU A 63 4.37 3.14 -9.82
CA GLU A 63 3.54 1.95 -10.07
C GLU A 63 3.99 0.78 -9.18
N ASP A 64 5.30 0.51 -9.15
CA ASP A 64 5.86 -0.57 -8.32
C ASP A 64 5.63 -0.33 -6.82
N LEU A 65 5.79 0.90 -6.35
CA LEU A 65 5.52 1.28 -4.96
C LEU A 65 4.06 1.04 -4.57
N VAL A 66 3.12 1.56 -5.38
CA VAL A 66 1.68 1.43 -5.11
C VAL A 66 1.28 -0.05 -5.12
N ARG A 67 1.77 -0.81 -6.10
CA ARG A 67 1.50 -2.24 -6.22
C ARG A 67 2.06 -3.03 -5.03
N ALA A 68 3.28 -2.72 -4.59
CA ALA A 68 3.87 -3.36 -3.42
C ALA A 68 3.05 -3.08 -2.16
N TYR A 69 2.59 -1.83 -1.99
CA TYR A 69 1.76 -1.44 -0.85
C TYR A 69 0.39 -2.14 -0.87
N GLN A 70 -0.26 -2.21 -2.03
CA GLN A 70 -1.53 -2.93 -2.19
C GLN A 70 -1.37 -4.43 -1.89
N SER A 71 -0.26 -5.05 -2.32
CA SER A 71 0.06 -6.44 -2.00
C SER A 71 0.20 -6.67 -0.49
N MET A 72 0.85 -5.75 0.22
CA MET A 72 0.92 -5.79 1.69
C MET A 72 -0.46 -5.69 2.34
N ALA A 73 -1.30 -4.75 1.90
CA ALA A 73 -2.67 -4.59 2.41
C ALA A 73 -3.51 -5.85 2.20
N SER A 74 -3.49 -6.41 0.98
CA SER A 74 -4.18 -7.65 0.63
C SER A 74 -3.68 -8.84 1.46
N THR A 75 -2.38 -8.91 1.74
CA THR A 75 -1.80 -9.98 2.57
C THR A 75 -2.28 -9.86 4.02
N HIS A 76 -2.30 -8.63 4.56
CA HIS A 76 -2.79 -8.36 5.90
C HIS A 76 -4.28 -8.71 6.06
N GLU A 77 -5.11 -8.31 5.10
CA GLU A 77 -6.54 -8.66 5.06
C GLU A 77 -6.75 -10.18 4.99
N SER A 78 -6.07 -10.84 4.05
CA SER A 78 -6.19 -12.30 3.86
C SER A 78 -5.78 -13.08 5.11
N ASN A 79 -4.69 -12.66 5.76
CA ASN A 79 -4.24 -13.25 7.02
C ASN A 79 -5.29 -13.07 8.13
N THR A 80 -5.84 -11.86 8.25
CA THR A 80 -6.88 -11.54 9.24
C THR A 80 -8.11 -12.40 9.05
N LEU A 81 -8.58 -12.58 7.81
CA LEU A 81 -9.72 -13.44 7.49
C LEU A 81 -9.44 -14.91 7.79
N ALA A 82 -8.25 -15.40 7.42
CA ALA A 82 -7.85 -16.78 7.68
C ALA A 82 -7.79 -17.10 9.18
N MET A 83 -7.27 -16.17 9.99
CA MET A 83 -7.22 -16.29 11.44
C MET A 83 -8.62 -16.28 12.06
N SER A 84 -9.48 -15.34 11.65
CA SER A 84 -10.88 -15.27 12.11
C SER A 84 -11.64 -16.57 11.82
N ALA A 85 -11.50 -17.10 10.60
CA ALA A 85 -12.14 -18.36 10.21
C ALA A 85 -11.63 -19.55 11.04
N ARG A 86 -10.33 -19.60 11.32
CA ARG A 86 -9.74 -20.63 12.17
C ARG A 86 -10.29 -20.55 13.60
N ASP A 87 -10.35 -19.38 14.19
CA ASP A 87 -10.85 -19.20 15.55
C ASP A 87 -12.32 -19.60 15.68
N GLN A 88 -13.15 -19.25 14.68
CA GLN A 88 -14.54 -19.70 14.62
C GLN A 88 -14.64 -21.23 14.54
N ALA A 89 -13.79 -21.88 13.74
CA ALA A 89 -13.75 -23.33 13.64
C ALA A 89 -13.30 -24.00 14.94
N GLU A 90 -12.30 -23.45 15.65
CA GLU A 90 -11.88 -23.96 16.96
C GLU A 90 -12.97 -23.79 18.02
N ALA A 91 -13.67 -22.65 18.03
CA ALA A 91 -14.78 -22.42 18.94
C ALA A 91 -15.94 -23.42 18.71
N ALA A 92 -16.24 -23.73 17.45
CA ALA A 92 -17.28 -24.70 17.10
C ALA A 92 -17.00 -26.13 17.59
N LYS A 93 -15.72 -26.53 17.75
CA LYS A 93 -15.36 -27.87 18.24
C LYS A 93 -15.81 -28.15 19.67
N TRP A 94 -15.96 -27.10 20.49
CA TRP A 94 -16.28 -27.21 21.92
C TRP A 94 -17.65 -26.64 22.28
N GLY A 95 -18.40 -26.12 21.30
CA GLY A 95 -19.72 -25.50 21.47
C GLY A 95 -20.91 -26.39 21.09
N ALA A 96 -20.68 -27.70 20.87
CA ALA A 96 -21.71 -28.71 20.64
C ALA A 96 -21.86 -29.62 21.87
#